data_AF-A0A1I2FYP4-F1
#
_entry.id   AF-A0A1I2FYP4-F1
#
_cell.length_a   1.000
_cell.length_b   1.000
_cell.length_c   1.000
_cell.angle_alpha   90.00
_cell.angle_beta   90.00
_cell.angle_gamma   90.00
#
_symmetry.space_group_name_H-M   'P 1'
#
loop_
_entity.id
_entity.type
_entity.pdbx_description
1 polymer ?
#
loop_
_entity_poly.entity_id
_entity_poly.type
_entity_poly.pdbx_seq_one_letter_code
_entity_poly.pdbx_strand_id
1 'polypeptide(L)'
;MNRLIHQVISWAEETNLVHGSDLKTETLKLVVEFGRIAELSYKIDDCCDGIGKCIAEMVIICRMKNVSLNECLEHTQEISDVRIKNLQYVLILMAKYLGNLANNIVMNEDIHINMGYFLIYLTALTRILHYSPGKCLSMAYNELKKRKGIIFDGTFIKETDEKYQNAVAILKRRNPKT
;
A
#
# COMPACT_ATOMS: atom_id res chain seq x y z
N MET A 1 0.49 11.70 -10.31
CA MET A 1 0.39 10.53 -9.41
C MET A 1 0.32 9.22 -10.21
N ASN A 2 -0.45 9.14 -11.30
CA ASN A 2 -0.60 7.94 -12.15
C ASN A 2 0.73 7.27 -12.55
N ARG A 3 1.74 8.05 -12.98
CA ARG A 3 3.07 7.50 -13.29
C ARG A 3 3.69 6.72 -12.12
N LEU A 4 3.62 7.25 -10.90
CA LEU A 4 4.16 6.60 -9.71
C LEU A 4 3.39 5.32 -9.35
N ILE A 5 2.06 5.35 -9.52
CA ILE A 5 1.20 4.17 -9.32
C ILE A 5 1.64 3.05 -10.28
N HIS A 6 1.80 3.35 -11.58
CA HIS A 6 2.30 2.37 -12.55
C HIS A 6 3.69 1.85 -12.19
N GLN A 7 4.58 2.72 -11.71
CA GLN A 7 5.91 2.31 -11.28
C GLN A 7 5.90 1.36 -10.08
N VAL A 8 5.01 1.57 -9.11
CA VAL A 8 4.81 0.65 -7.98
C VAL A 8 4.26 -0.69 -8.47
N ILE A 9 3.27 -0.68 -9.37
CA ILE A 9 2.71 -1.89 -9.96
C ILE A 9 3.79 -2.68 -10.71
N SER A 10 4.55 -2.03 -11.61
CA SER A 10 5.63 -2.68 -12.35
C SER A 10 6.66 -3.31 -11.42
N TRP A 11 7.08 -2.60 -10.38
CA TRP A 11 8.01 -3.16 -9.39
C TRP A 11 7.41 -4.38 -8.66
N ALA A 12 6.14 -4.33 -8.27
CA ALA A 12 5.48 -5.44 -7.58
C ALA A 12 5.34 -6.68 -8.48
N GLU A 13 5.13 -6.50 -9.78
CA GLU A 13 5.08 -7.58 -10.78
C GLU A 13 6.47 -8.17 -11.03
N GLU A 14 7.46 -7.30 -11.29
CA GLU A 14 8.85 -7.70 -11.58
C GLU A 14 9.48 -8.48 -10.42
N THR A 15 9.14 -8.11 -9.18
CA THR A 15 9.58 -8.80 -7.97
C THR A 15 8.74 -10.03 -7.62
N ASN A 16 7.80 -10.43 -8.49
CA ASN A 16 6.85 -11.52 -8.23
C ASN A 16 6.04 -11.33 -6.94
N LEU A 17 5.88 -10.11 -6.44
CA LEU A 17 5.14 -9.86 -5.20
C LEU A 17 3.65 -10.13 -5.37
N VAL A 18 3.08 -9.70 -6.50
CA VAL A 18 1.64 -9.85 -6.80
C VAL A 18 1.21 -11.33 -6.77
N HIS A 19 2.09 -12.24 -7.17
CA HIS A 19 1.81 -13.68 -7.27
C HIS A 19 2.48 -14.54 -6.20
N GLY A 20 3.59 -14.08 -5.63
CA GLY A 20 4.38 -14.80 -4.64
C GLY A 20 4.02 -14.47 -3.19
N SER A 21 3.24 -13.40 -2.96
CA SER A 21 2.70 -13.04 -1.65
C SER A 21 1.19 -13.32 -1.56
N ASP A 22 0.58 -12.99 -0.43
CA ASP A 22 -0.86 -13.10 -0.20
C ASP A 22 -1.45 -11.79 0.37
N LEU A 23 -2.75 -11.61 0.17
CA LEU A 23 -3.45 -10.38 0.58
C LEU A 23 -3.41 -10.13 2.09
N LYS A 24 -3.38 -11.18 2.92
CA LYS A 24 -3.35 -11.00 4.39
C LYS A 24 -1.99 -10.44 4.79
N THR A 25 -0.91 -10.98 4.21
CA THR A 25 0.45 -10.48 4.41
C THR A 25 0.60 -9.01 3.98
N GLU A 26 0.16 -8.65 2.78
CA GLU A 26 0.22 -7.25 2.31
C GLU A 26 -0.68 -6.31 3.14
N THR A 27 -1.84 -6.79 3.60
CA THR A 27 -2.70 -6.01 4.52
C THR A 27 -2.01 -5.74 5.86
N LEU A 28 -1.29 -6.72 6.42
CA LEU A 28 -0.52 -6.52 7.65
C LEU A 28 0.63 -5.52 7.45
N LYS A 29 1.27 -5.49 6.28
CA LYS A 29 2.23 -4.44 5.95
C LYS A 29 1.58 -3.06 5.92
N LEU A 30 0.37 -2.94 5.36
CA LEU A 30 -0.38 -1.69 5.39
C LEU A 30 -0.68 -1.24 6.84
N VAL A 31 -1.03 -2.18 7.72
CA VAL A 31 -1.20 -1.93 9.17
C VAL A 31 0.08 -1.43 9.82
N VAL A 32 1.23 -2.02 9.51
CA VAL A 32 2.53 -1.56 10.03
C VAL A 32 2.82 -0.13 9.60
N GLU A 33 2.62 0.20 8.32
CA GLU A 33 2.91 1.54 7.80
C GLU A 33 1.93 2.59 8.35
N PHE A 34 0.64 2.24 8.51
CA PHE A 34 -0.32 3.09 9.21
C PHE A 34 0.07 3.29 10.69
N GLY A 35 0.50 2.23 11.38
CA GLY A 35 0.94 2.29 12.77
C GLY A 35 2.10 3.26 12.98
N ARG A 36 3.05 3.31 12.03
CA ARG A 36 4.14 4.30 12.03
C ARG A 36 3.62 5.73 11.92
N ILE A 37 2.64 5.99 11.05
CA ILE A 37 2.00 7.31 10.96
C ILE A 37 1.36 7.68 12.30
N ALA A 38 0.64 6.74 12.92
CA ALA A 38 -0.04 6.98 14.19
C ALA A 38 0.96 7.27 15.34
N GLU A 39 2.09 6.56 15.38
CA GLU A 39 3.18 6.80 16.33
C GLU A 39 3.84 8.18 16.13
N LEU A 40 4.16 8.52 14.87
CA LEU A 40 4.80 9.77 14.48
C LEU A 40 3.84 10.96 14.46
N SER A 41 2.58 10.77 14.77
CA SER A 41 1.56 11.82 14.71
C SER A 41 1.85 13.02 15.64
N TYR A 42 2.70 12.82 16.67
CA TYR A 42 3.24 13.87 17.55
C TYR A 42 4.58 14.48 17.05
N LYS A 43 5.19 13.90 16.01
CA LYS A 43 6.46 14.29 15.36
C LYS A 43 6.23 14.50 13.85
N ILE A 44 5.59 15.61 13.52
CA ILE A 44 5.01 15.93 12.20
C ILE A 44 5.99 15.77 11.01
N ASP A 45 7.28 15.99 11.22
CA ASP A 45 8.30 16.04 10.16
C ASP A 45 8.61 14.68 9.51
N ASP A 46 8.19 13.55 10.11
CA ASP A 46 8.51 12.19 9.63
C ASP A 46 7.33 11.43 8.99
N CYS A 47 6.12 12.00 9.00
CA CYS A 47 4.92 11.28 8.55
C CYS A 47 4.87 11.02 7.03
N CYS A 48 5.63 11.77 6.21
CA CYS A 48 5.56 11.64 4.75
C CYS A 48 6.07 10.28 4.25
N ASP A 49 7.05 9.68 4.91
CA ASP A 49 7.52 8.32 4.57
C ASP A 49 6.41 7.28 4.80
N GLY A 50 5.79 7.29 5.99
CA GLY A 50 4.68 6.41 6.33
C GLY A 50 3.48 6.58 5.38
N ILE A 51 3.10 7.83 5.08
CA ILE A 51 2.02 8.13 4.12
C ILE A 51 2.33 7.53 2.74
N GLY A 52 3.55 7.74 2.24
CA GLY A 52 3.98 7.22 0.95
C GLY A 52 3.95 5.69 0.90
N LYS A 53 4.39 5.04 1.97
CA LYS A 53 4.40 3.58 2.08
C LYS A 53 2.99 3.01 2.18
N CYS A 54 2.07 3.66 2.90
CA CYS A 54 0.65 3.29 2.86
C CYS A 54 0.10 3.35 1.43
N ILE A 55 0.33 4.44 0.68
CA ILE A 55 -0.16 4.55 -0.70
C ILE A 55 0.43 3.45 -1.58
N ALA A 56 1.73 3.16 -1.47
CA ALA A 56 2.37 2.10 -2.24
C ALA A 56 1.76 0.73 -1.93
N GLU A 57 1.54 0.41 -0.66
CA GLU A 57 0.93 -0.85 -0.23
C GLU A 57 -0.53 -0.98 -0.68
N MET A 58 -1.30 0.11 -0.63
CA MET A 58 -2.66 0.14 -1.17
C MET A 58 -2.69 -0.15 -2.67
N VAL A 59 -1.76 0.43 -3.45
CA VAL A 59 -1.61 0.14 -4.89
C VAL A 59 -1.34 -1.35 -5.12
N ILE A 60 -0.48 -1.96 -4.31
CA ILE A 60 -0.14 -3.38 -4.38
C ILE A 60 -1.38 -4.25 -4.09
N ILE A 61 -2.09 -3.98 -2.99
CA ILE A 61 -3.32 -4.71 -2.61
C ILE A 61 -4.38 -4.59 -3.71
N CYS A 62 -4.60 -3.39 -4.24
CA CYS A 62 -5.49 -3.16 -5.37
C CYS A 62 -5.08 -3.98 -6.60
N ARG A 63 -3.78 -3.99 -6.93
CA ARG A 63 -3.27 -4.77 -8.06
C ARG A 63 -3.51 -6.27 -7.88
N MET A 64 -3.30 -6.82 -6.68
CA MET A 64 -3.57 -8.22 -6.34
C MET A 64 -5.06 -8.59 -6.44
N LYS A 65 -5.95 -7.64 -6.14
CA LYS A 65 -7.41 -7.78 -6.32
C LYS A 65 -7.91 -7.45 -7.73
N ASN A 66 -7.01 -7.06 -8.65
CA ASN A 66 -7.33 -6.61 -10.00
C ASN A 66 -8.32 -5.42 -10.04
N VAL A 67 -8.12 -4.46 -9.14
CA VAL A 67 -8.89 -3.20 -9.07
C VAL A 67 -7.92 -2.01 -9.05
N SER A 68 -8.40 -0.80 -9.32
CA SER A 68 -7.61 0.42 -9.22
C SER A 68 -8.01 1.31 -8.03
N LEU A 69 -7.08 2.16 -7.55
CA LEU A 69 -7.42 3.13 -6.50
C LEU A 69 -8.49 4.13 -6.94
N ASN A 70 -8.55 4.46 -8.23
CA ASN A 70 -9.57 5.36 -8.76
C ASN A 70 -10.96 4.72 -8.68
N GLU A 71 -11.09 3.44 -9.06
CA GLU A 71 -12.33 2.68 -8.88
C GLU A 71 -12.75 2.67 -7.40
N CYS A 72 -11.81 2.47 -6.46
CA CYS A 72 -12.13 2.53 -5.03
C CYS A 72 -12.67 3.90 -4.60
N LEU A 73 -12.15 5.00 -5.15
CA LEU A 73 -12.63 6.35 -4.87
C LEU A 73 -14.04 6.59 -5.44
N GLU A 74 -14.34 6.06 -6.62
CA GLU A 74 -15.67 6.18 -7.26
C GLU A 74 -16.79 5.53 -6.43
N HIS A 75 -16.45 4.59 -5.54
CA HIS A 75 -17.39 3.94 -4.61
C HIS A 75 -17.62 4.72 -3.29
N THR A 76 -16.98 5.88 -3.13
CA THR A 76 -17.08 6.69 -1.91
C THR A 76 -17.96 7.92 -2.11
N GLN A 77 -18.42 8.47 -0.98
CA GLN A 77 -19.17 9.73 -0.97
C GLN A 77 -18.28 10.87 -0.48
N GLU A 78 -18.65 12.09 -0.88
CA GLU A 78 -17.98 13.30 -0.41
C GLU A 78 -18.10 13.43 1.12
N ILE A 79 -17.01 13.81 1.78
CA ILE A 79 -16.98 13.98 3.24
C ILE A 79 -17.27 15.44 3.59
N SER A 80 -18.40 15.67 4.25
CA SER A 80 -18.83 16.99 4.74
C SER A 80 -18.51 17.25 6.22
N ASP A 81 -17.97 16.25 6.93
CA ASP A 81 -17.68 16.37 8.36
C ASP A 81 -16.54 17.36 8.62
N VAL A 82 -16.84 18.45 9.32
CA VAL A 82 -15.86 19.51 9.63
C VAL A 82 -14.70 19.05 10.52
N ARG A 83 -14.86 17.92 11.24
CA ARG A 83 -13.84 17.35 12.13
C ARG A 83 -12.66 16.75 11.39
N ILE A 84 -12.74 16.56 10.06
CA ILE A 84 -11.60 16.09 9.24
C ILE A 84 -10.38 17.03 9.26
N LYS A 85 -10.49 18.22 9.86
CA LYS A 85 -9.34 19.10 10.14
C LYS A 85 -8.56 18.70 11.39
N ASN A 86 -9.11 17.82 12.23
CA ASN A 86 -8.46 17.32 13.43
C ASN A 86 -7.69 16.03 13.12
N LEU A 87 -6.39 16.06 13.39
CA LEU A 87 -5.47 14.97 13.11
C LEU A 87 -5.84 13.66 13.83
N GLN A 88 -6.16 13.72 15.13
CA GLN A 88 -6.54 12.53 15.90
C GLN A 88 -7.84 11.90 15.38
N TYR A 89 -8.82 12.75 15.04
CA TYR A 89 -10.08 12.30 14.47
C TYR A 89 -9.88 11.58 13.13
N VAL A 90 -9.04 12.13 12.24
CA VAL A 90 -8.68 11.49 10.97
C VAL A 90 -7.99 10.15 11.20
N LEU A 91 -7.03 10.06 12.14
CA LEU A 91 -6.34 8.80 12.45
C LEU A 91 -7.29 7.72 12.97
N ILE A 92 -8.26 8.07 13.82
CA ILE A 92 -9.28 7.12 14.32
C ILE A 92 -10.15 6.59 13.17
N LEU A 93 -10.55 7.46 12.24
CA LEU A 93 -11.32 7.03 11.06
C LEU A 93 -10.48 6.16 10.13
N MET A 94 -9.22 6.50 9.90
CA MET A 94 -8.29 5.65 9.15
C MET A 94 -8.18 4.26 9.78
N ALA A 95 -8.02 4.17 11.12
CA ALA A 95 -7.97 2.90 11.83
C ALA A 95 -9.25 2.08 11.64
N LYS A 96 -10.43 2.73 11.71
CA LYS A 96 -11.72 2.08 11.43
C LYS A 96 -11.76 1.47 10.02
N TYR A 97 -11.44 2.25 8.99
CA TYR A 97 -11.50 1.78 7.60
C TYR A 97 -10.45 0.72 7.29
N LEU A 98 -9.27 0.81 7.91
CA LEU A 98 -8.25 -0.23 7.81
C LEU A 98 -8.68 -1.53 8.47
N GLY A 99 -9.30 -1.47 9.65
CA GLY A 99 -9.86 -2.65 10.32
C GLY A 99 -10.97 -3.31 9.51
N ASN A 100 -11.87 -2.52 8.93
CA ASN A 100 -12.91 -3.02 8.02
C ASN A 100 -12.31 -3.65 6.76
N LEU A 101 -11.33 -2.98 6.12
CA LEU A 101 -10.60 -3.51 4.97
C LEU A 101 -9.99 -4.88 5.30
N ALA A 102 -9.31 -4.99 6.45
CA ALA A 102 -8.73 -6.24 6.89
C ALA A 102 -9.79 -7.35 7.08
N ASN A 103 -10.94 -7.01 7.66
CA ASN A 103 -12.06 -7.94 7.77
C ASN A 103 -12.56 -8.40 6.39
N ASN A 104 -12.81 -7.48 5.46
CA ASN A 104 -13.27 -7.85 4.12
C ASN A 104 -12.26 -8.73 3.38
N ILE A 105 -10.96 -8.48 3.55
CA ILE A 105 -9.92 -9.32 2.96
C ILE A 105 -9.95 -10.74 3.52
N VAL A 106 -10.13 -10.89 4.84
CA VAL A 106 -10.26 -12.22 5.49
C VAL A 106 -11.53 -12.94 5.04
N MET A 107 -12.65 -12.22 4.92
CA MET A 107 -13.94 -12.76 4.50
C MET A 107 -14.08 -12.91 2.98
N ASN A 108 -13.07 -12.50 2.21
CA ASN A 108 -13.07 -12.42 0.75
C ASN A 108 -14.25 -11.60 0.18
N GLU A 109 -14.55 -10.48 0.82
CA GLU A 109 -15.58 -9.53 0.44
C GLU A 109 -15.00 -8.34 -0.36
N ASP A 110 -15.90 -7.44 -0.77
CA ASP A 110 -15.57 -6.20 -1.46
C ASP A 110 -14.67 -5.29 -0.62
N ILE A 111 -13.66 -4.69 -1.26
CA ILE A 111 -12.70 -3.80 -0.59
C ILE A 111 -12.85 -2.33 -0.99
N HIS A 112 -13.67 -2.00 -2.01
CA HIS A 112 -13.64 -0.69 -2.68
C HIS A 112 -13.94 0.44 -1.70
N ILE A 113 -15.01 0.31 -0.92
CA ILE A 113 -15.45 1.35 0.02
C ILE A 113 -14.37 1.60 1.09
N ASN A 114 -13.85 0.54 1.70
CA ASN A 114 -12.89 0.69 2.79
C ASN A 114 -11.52 1.19 2.29
N MET A 115 -11.07 0.71 1.12
CA MET A 115 -9.87 1.20 0.46
C MET A 115 -10.00 2.68 0.06
N GLY A 116 -11.14 3.06 -0.53
CA GLY A 116 -11.43 4.41 -0.97
C GLY A 116 -11.48 5.40 0.20
N TYR A 117 -12.24 5.09 1.25
CA TYR A 117 -12.29 5.95 2.43
C TYR A 117 -10.93 6.04 3.12
N PHE A 118 -10.18 4.95 3.24
CA PHE A 118 -8.82 4.99 3.78
C PHE A 118 -7.92 5.95 2.98
N LEU A 119 -8.00 5.94 1.64
CA LEU A 119 -7.28 6.90 0.77
C LEU A 119 -7.72 8.35 1.00
N ILE A 120 -9.03 8.59 1.15
CA ILE A 120 -9.56 9.94 1.40
C ILE A 120 -9.04 10.48 2.73
N TYR A 121 -9.10 9.71 3.81
CA TYR A 121 -8.60 10.16 5.10
C TYR A 121 -7.08 10.31 5.12
N LEU A 122 -6.34 9.44 4.41
CA LEU A 122 -4.91 9.63 4.21
C LEU A 122 -4.61 10.94 3.46
N THR A 123 -5.42 11.30 2.47
CA THR A 123 -5.31 12.58 1.75
C THR A 123 -5.71 13.77 2.63
N ALA A 124 -6.71 13.63 3.50
CA ALA A 124 -7.02 14.64 4.51
C ALA A 124 -5.83 14.86 5.46
N LEU A 125 -5.19 13.77 5.90
CA LEU A 125 -4.00 13.81 6.74
C LEU A 125 -2.85 14.55 6.04
N THR A 126 -2.60 14.31 4.75
CA THR A 126 -1.55 15.05 4.03
C THR A 126 -1.83 16.55 4.01
N ARG A 127 -3.10 16.98 3.93
CA ARG A 127 -3.46 18.40 3.97
C ARG A 127 -3.20 19.01 5.34
N ILE A 128 -3.56 18.31 6.43
CA ILE A 128 -3.30 18.76 7.80
C ILE A 128 -1.80 18.92 8.05
N LEU A 129 -1.01 17.98 7.53
CA LEU A 129 0.45 17.94 7.72
C LEU A 129 1.22 18.71 6.63
N HIS A 130 0.53 19.41 5.74
CA HIS A 130 1.13 20.19 4.64
C HIS A 130 2.05 19.39 3.69
N TYR A 131 1.72 18.11 3.46
CA TYR A 131 2.39 17.23 2.49
C TYR A 131 1.62 17.09 1.17
N SER A 132 2.36 16.69 0.13
CA SER A 132 1.79 16.25 -1.15
C SER A 132 1.76 14.71 -1.21
N PRO A 133 0.60 14.07 -1.45
CA PRO A 133 0.51 12.62 -1.61
C PRO A 133 1.48 12.08 -2.67
N GLY A 134 1.61 12.79 -3.80
CA GLY A 134 2.53 12.40 -4.87
C GLY A 134 4.00 12.48 -4.46
N LYS A 135 4.38 13.48 -3.65
CA LYS A 135 5.76 13.59 -3.11
C LYS A 135 6.05 12.45 -2.14
N CYS A 136 5.13 12.16 -1.23
CA CYS A 136 5.29 11.07 -0.27
C CYS A 136 5.38 9.71 -0.97
N LEU A 137 4.50 9.43 -1.94
CA LEU A 137 4.60 8.22 -2.76
C LEU A 137 5.93 8.16 -3.54
N SER A 138 6.40 9.28 -4.08
CA SER A 138 7.70 9.33 -4.78
C SER A 138 8.87 8.97 -3.86
N MET A 139 8.85 9.43 -2.60
CA MET A 139 9.87 9.10 -1.61
C MET A 139 9.82 7.61 -1.27
N ALA A 140 8.63 7.08 -0.97
CA ALA A 140 8.46 5.66 -0.69
C ALA A 140 8.90 4.77 -1.87
N TYR A 141 8.53 5.13 -3.10
CA TYR A 141 8.96 4.41 -4.29
C TYR A 141 10.48 4.45 -4.50
N ASN A 142 11.14 5.56 -4.16
CA ASN A 142 12.59 5.66 -4.26
C ASN A 142 13.32 4.71 -3.30
N GLU A 143 12.72 4.38 -2.16
CA GLU A 143 13.23 3.32 -1.27
C GLU A 143 12.83 1.92 -1.75
N LEU A 144 11.59 1.77 -2.22
CA LEU A 144 11.06 0.51 -2.72
C LEU A 144 11.90 -0.05 -3.88
N LYS A 145 12.20 0.80 -4.88
CA LYS A 145 12.97 0.41 -6.07
C LYS A 145 14.42 -0.01 -5.79
N LYS A 146 14.97 0.33 -4.60
CA LYS A 146 16.31 -0.12 -4.19
C LYS A 146 16.29 -1.58 -3.76
N ARG A 147 15.13 -2.14 -3.42
CA ARG A 147 14.97 -3.55 -3.04
C ARG A 147 15.04 -4.40 -4.31
N LYS A 148 16.18 -5.04 -4.50
CA LYS A 148 16.46 -5.95 -5.61
C LYS A 148 16.34 -7.40 -5.16
N GLY A 149 15.36 -8.11 -5.70
CA GLY A 149 15.03 -9.47 -5.31
C GLY A 149 13.66 -9.90 -5.81
N ILE A 150 13.27 -11.12 -5.45
CA ILE A 150 11.97 -11.69 -5.79
C ILE A 150 11.28 -12.21 -4.53
N ILE A 151 9.95 -12.18 -4.52
CA ILE A 151 9.15 -12.93 -3.57
C ILE A 151 9.03 -14.38 -4.10
N PHE A 152 9.46 -15.33 -3.29
CA PHE A 152 9.35 -16.75 -3.57
C PHE A 152 8.76 -17.46 -2.36
N ASP A 153 7.61 -18.13 -2.54
CA ASP A 153 6.86 -18.81 -1.50
C ASP A 153 6.69 -17.94 -0.22
N GLY A 154 6.22 -16.70 -0.38
CA GLY A 154 5.99 -15.73 0.70
C GLY A 154 7.24 -15.04 1.25
N THR A 155 8.44 -15.39 0.80
CA THR A 155 9.70 -14.83 1.32
C THR A 155 10.40 -13.96 0.29
N PHE A 156 10.89 -12.78 0.70
CA PHE A 156 11.72 -11.95 -0.18
C PHE A 156 13.16 -12.44 -0.22
N ILE A 157 13.59 -12.95 -1.38
CA ILE A 157 14.95 -13.41 -1.67
C ILE A 157 15.67 -12.31 -2.44
N LYS A 158 16.75 -11.77 -1.86
CA LYS A 158 17.57 -10.72 -2.49
C LYS A 158 18.34 -11.29 -3.68
N GLU A 159 18.64 -10.46 -4.68
CA GLU A 159 19.48 -10.85 -5.84
C GLU A 159 20.87 -11.37 -5.44
N THR A 160 21.39 -10.91 -4.30
CA THR A 160 22.69 -11.31 -3.75
C THR A 160 22.66 -12.61 -2.96
N ASP A 161 21.48 -13.20 -2.76
CA ASP A 161 21.32 -14.46 -2.02
C ASP A 161 21.66 -15.66 -2.91
N GLU A 162 22.35 -16.67 -2.36
CA GLU A 162 22.73 -17.88 -3.10
C GLU A 162 21.52 -18.64 -3.69
N LYS A 163 20.34 -18.51 -3.07
CA LYS A 163 19.11 -19.18 -3.50
C LYS A 163 18.40 -18.46 -4.64
N TYR A 164 18.82 -17.23 -4.97
CA TYR A 164 18.11 -16.37 -5.92
C TYR A 164 17.96 -17.01 -7.30
N GLN A 165 19.06 -17.52 -7.88
CA GLN A 165 19.03 -18.11 -9.23
C GLN A 165 18.11 -19.34 -9.29
N ASN A 166 18.11 -20.16 -8.24
CA ASN A 166 17.23 -21.33 -8.15
C ASN A 166 15.76 -20.92 -8.03
N ALA A 167 15.44 -19.94 -7.20
CA ALA A 167 14.08 -19.43 -7.05
C ALA A 167 13.55 -18.84 -8.37
N VAL A 168 14.36 -18.03 -9.08
CA VAL A 168 14.01 -17.49 -10.41
C VAL A 168 13.77 -18.61 -11.42
N ALA A 169 14.63 -19.64 -11.45
CA ALA A 169 14.47 -20.76 -12.38
C ALA A 169 13.18 -21.55 -12.13
N ILE A 170 12.79 -21.74 -10.86
CA ILE A 170 11.53 -22.40 -10.49
C ILE A 170 10.34 -21.54 -10.92
N LEU A 171 10.37 -20.22 -10.69
CA LEU A 171 9.29 -19.31 -11.10
C LEU A 171 9.05 -19.32 -12.61
N LYS A 172 10.13 -19.27 -13.41
CA LYS A 172 10.04 -19.36 -14.88
C LYS A 172 9.39 -20.65 -15.38
N ARG A 173 9.62 -21.76 -14.66
CA ARG A 173 8.96 -23.05 -14.97
C ARG A 173 7.49 -23.07 -14.57
N ARG A 174 7.12 -22.44 -13.45
CA ARG A 174 5.73 -22.33 -12.97
C ARG A 174 4.87 -21.42 -13.88
N ASN A 175 5.46 -20.36 -14.42
CA ASN A 175 4.79 -19.37 -15.29
C ASN A 175 5.54 -19.20 -16.63
N PRO A 176 5.35 -20.08 -17.63
CA PRO A 176 6.07 -20.00 -18.92
C PRO A 176 5.68 -18.82 -19.83
N LYS A 177 4.83 -17.89 -19.36
CA LYS A 177 4.28 -16.75 -20.13
C LYS A 177 4.81 -15.36 -19.74
N THR A 178 5.85 -15.29 -18.91
CA THR A 178 6.61 -14.04 -18.65
C THR A 178 7.95 -14.06 -19.36
#